data_AF-A0A1I3NQ94-F1
#
_entry.id   AF-A0A1I3NQ94-F1
#
_cell.length_a   1.000
_cell.length_b   1.000
_cell.length_c   1.000
_cell.angle_alpha   90.00
_cell.angle_beta   90.00
_cell.angle_gamma   90.00
#
_symmetry.space_group_name_H-M   'P 1'
#
loop_
_entity.id
_entity.type
_entity.pdbx_description
1 polymer ?
#
loop_
_entity_poly.entity_id
_entity_poly.type
_entity_poly.pdbx_seq_one_letter_code
_entity_poly.pdbx_strand_id
1 'polypeptide(L)' 'MTQDHFVDAADTPERVRTGADRVDAVIASIEALADRPVDEHVAVFEQAHDELRRALDGTPHDDPA' A
#
# COMPACT_ATOMS: atom_id res chain seq x y z
N MET A 1 8.96 28.90 -12.71
CA MET A 1 7.93 27.87 -12.54
C MET A 1 8.60 26.59 -12.06
N THR A 2 8.99 26.55 -10.81
CA THR A 2 9.36 25.30 -10.13
C THR A 2 8.21 25.08 -9.16
N GLN A 3 7.38 24.07 -9.41
CA GLN A 3 6.36 23.71 -8.44
C GLN A 3 7.09 23.14 -7.23
N ASP A 4 7.20 23.99 -6.22
CA ASP A 4 7.57 23.62 -4.87
C ASP A 4 6.35 22.92 -4.26
N HIS A 5 6.27 21.60 -4.46
CA HIS A 5 5.36 20.75 -3.69
C HIS A 5 5.99 20.58 -2.30
N PHE A 6 6.04 21.68 -1.54
CA PHE A 6 6.21 21.61 -0.09
C PHE A 6 5.01 20.86 0.43
N VAL A 7 5.20 19.59 0.77
CA VAL A 7 4.20 18.78 1.45
C VAL A 7 3.79 19.56 2.69
N ASP A 8 2.56 20.07 2.71
CA ASP A 8 1.99 20.72 3.89
C ASP A 8 2.02 19.70 5.03
N ALA A 9 2.49 20.10 6.21
CA ALA A 9 2.69 19.21 7.34
C ALA A 9 1.38 18.54 7.86
N ALA A 10 0.22 18.88 7.29
CA ALA A 10 -1.06 18.24 7.57
C ALA A 10 -1.57 17.31 6.45
N ASP A 11 -0.84 17.13 5.34
CA ASP A 11 -1.15 16.10 4.34
C ASP A 11 -0.63 14.73 4.82
N THR A 12 -1.15 14.27 5.96
CA THR A 12 -1.10 12.83 6.22
C THR A 12 -1.96 12.19 5.15
N PRO A 13 -1.41 11.33 4.28
CA PRO A 13 -2.19 10.71 3.21
C PRO A 13 -3.39 10.05 3.84
N GLU A 14 -4.58 10.37 3.32
CA GLU A 14 -5.82 9.76 3.78
C GLU A 14 -5.64 8.24 3.77
N ARG A 15 -5.75 7.60 4.94
CA ARG A 15 -5.46 6.17 5.07
C ARG A 15 -6.38 5.39 4.16
N VAL A 16 -5.82 4.86 3.08
CA VAL A 16 -6.56 4.13 2.05
C VAL A 16 -7.13 2.87 2.68
N ARG A 17 -8.45 2.70 2.61
CA ARG A 17 -9.15 1.49 3.03
C ARG A 17 -10.01 1.03 1.85
N THR A 18 -9.68 -0.14 1.35
CA THR A 18 -10.26 -0.74 0.15
C THR A 18 -11.53 -1.52 0.47
N GLY A 19 -11.76 -1.86 1.74
CA GLY A 19 -12.88 -2.70 2.18
C GLY A 19 -12.64 -4.19 1.96
N ALA A 20 -11.48 -4.57 1.41
CA ALA A 20 -11.04 -5.95 1.31
C ALA A 20 -10.03 -6.23 2.43
N ASP A 21 -10.43 -7.02 3.43
CA ASP A 21 -9.64 -7.29 4.65
C ASP A 21 -8.18 -7.68 4.36
N ARG A 22 -7.97 -8.48 3.31
CA ARG A 22 -6.63 -8.94 2.91
C ARG A 22 -5.78 -7.82 2.32
N VAL A 23 -6.37 -6.93 1.53
CA VAL A 23 -5.67 -5.79 0.94
C VAL A 23 -5.40 -4.72 2.00
N ASP A 24 -6.36 -4.49 2.90
CA ASP A 24 -6.22 -3.54 3.99
C ASP A 24 -5.13 -3.97 5.00
N ALA A 25 -4.95 -5.28 5.23
CA ALA A 25 -3.84 -5.81 6.03
C ALA A 25 -2.47 -5.53 5.40
N VAL A 26 -2.34 -5.68 4.07
CA VAL A 26 -1.11 -5.38 3.34
C VAL A 26 -0.79 -3.89 3.41
N ILE A 27 -1.81 -3.03 3.21
CA ILE A 27 -1.66 -1.57 3.33
C ILE A 27 -1.17 -1.19 4.73
N ALA A 28 -1.75 -1.76 5.79
CA ALA A 28 -1.33 -1.49 7.16
C ALA A 28 0.14 -1.91 7.42
N SER A 29 0.60 -3.01 6.82
CA SER A 29 2.00 -3.44 6.92
C SER A 29 2.97 -2.46 6.25
N ILE A 30 2.56 -1.83 5.15
CA ILE A 30 3.35 -0.82 4.46
C ILE A 30 3.33 0.51 5.23
N GLU A 31 2.16 0.93 5.76
CA GLU A 31 2.04 2.13 6.61
C GLU A 31 3.01 2.07 7.81
N ALA A 32 3.14 0.90 8.45
CA ALA A 32 4.04 0.70 9.59
C ALA A 32 5.53 0.73 9.24
N LEU A 33 5.88 0.69 7.96
CA LEU A 33 7.26 0.68 7.48
C LEU A 33 7.88 2.09 7.47
N ALA A 34 7.06 3.14 7.45
CA ALA A 34 7.51 4.54 7.44
C ALA A 34 8.40 4.88 8.65
N ASP A 35 8.18 4.23 9.80
CA ASP A 35 8.96 4.43 11.02
C ASP A 35 10.18 3.49 11.15
N ARG A 36 10.43 2.63 10.14
CA ARG A 36 11.49 1.60 10.16
C ARG A 36 12.71 2.01 9.30
N PRO A 37 13.90 1.45 9.56
CA PRO A 37 15.08 1.65 8.72
C PRO A 37 14.86 1.21 7.28
N VAL A 38 15.34 1.99 6.31
CA VAL A 38 15.15 1.76 4.86
C VAL A 38 15.69 0.40 4.41
N ASP A 39 16.75 -0.10 5.04
CA ASP A 39 17.32 -1.42 4.73
C ASP A 39 16.32 -2.56 4.97
N GLU A 40 15.33 -2.35 5.84
CA GLU A 40 14.26 -3.31 6.13
C GLU A 40 13.06 -3.20 5.17
N HIS A 41 13.01 -2.12 4.37
CA HIS A 41 11.83 -1.81 3.56
C HIS A 41 11.67 -2.77 2.39
N VAL A 42 12.78 -3.11 1.73
CA VAL A 42 12.77 -3.92 0.50
C VAL A 42 12.11 -5.28 0.73
N ALA A 43 12.50 -5.98 1.80
CA ALA A 43 11.94 -7.29 2.12
C ALA A 43 10.43 -7.23 2.43
N VAL A 44 9.98 -6.18 3.11
CA VAL A 44 8.56 -5.98 3.43
C VAL A 44 7.76 -5.62 2.17
N PHE A 45 8.30 -4.78 1.29
CA PHE A 45 7.65 -4.45 0.02
C PHE A 45 7.52 -5.65 -0.91
N GLU A 46 8.55 -6.50 -1.00
CA GLU A 46 8.49 -7.73 -1.79
C GLU A 46 7.40 -8.68 -1.25
N GLN A 47 7.35 -8.89 0.07
CA GLN A 47 6.31 -9.69 0.70
C GLN A 47 4.91 -9.11 0.46
N ALA A 48 4.75 -7.79 0.62
CA ALA A 48 3.49 -7.10 0.39
C ALA A 48 3.00 -7.25 -1.06
N HIS A 49 3.90 -7.17 -2.05
CA HIS A 49 3.56 -7.40 -3.45
C HIS A 49 3.10 -8.84 -3.71
N ASP A 50 3.78 -9.83 -3.13
CA ASP A 50 3.39 -11.23 -3.26
C ASP A 50 2.01 -11.50 -2.64
N GLU A 51 1.73 -10.92 -1.47
CA GLU A 51 0.45 -11.04 -0.79
C GLU A 51 -0.69 -10.36 -1.55
N LEU A 52 -0.43 -9.15 -2.08
CA LEU A 52 -1.39 -8.41 -2.90
C LEU A 52 -1.69 -9.18 -4.19
N ARG A 53 -0.68 -9.70 -4.86
CA ARG A 53 -0.86 -10.53 -6.06
C ARG A 53 -1.77 -11.73 -5.77
N ARG A 54 -1.51 -12.46 -4.68
CA ARG A 54 -2.34 -13.61 -4.28
C ARG A 54 -3.77 -13.21 -3.91
N ALA A 55 -3.96 -12.03 -3.33
CA ALA A 55 -5.28 -11.51 -3.00
C ALA A 55 -6.09 -11.19 -4.28
N LEU A 56 -5.43 -10.58 -5.27
CA LEU A 56 -6.05 -10.21 -6.54
C LEU A 56 -6.28 -11.42 -7.45
N ASP A 57 -5.30 -12.31 -7.59
CA ASP A 57 -5.40 -13.52 -8.42
C ASP A 57 -6.47 -14.50 -7.91
N GLY A 58 -6.79 -14.46 -6.60
CA GLY A 58 -7.83 -15.28 -5.97
C GLY A 58 -9.25 -14.73 -6.08
N THR A 59 -9.41 -13.49 -6.54
CA THR A 59 -10.73 -12.88 -6.80
C THR A 59 -11.08 -13.19 -8.26
N PRO A 60 -12.11 -14.01 -8.57
CA PRO A 60 -12.54 -14.15 -9.95
C PRO A 60 -12.85 -12.75 -10.48
N HIS A 61 -12.16 -12.35 -11.54
CA HIS A 61 -12.46 -11.12 -12.26
C HIS A 61 -13.90 -11.26 -12.74
N ASP A 62 -14.83 -10.52 -12.14
CA ASP A 62 -16.22 -10.46 -12.55
C ASP A 62 -16.25 -9.69 -13.88
N ASP A 63 -15.84 -10.39 -14.95
CA ASP A 63 -15.82 -9.89 -16.31
C ASP A 63 -17.20 -10.18 -16.92
N PRO A 64 -18.06 -9.18 -17.14
CA PRO A 64 -19.35 -9.41 -17.77
C PRO A 64 -19.14 -9.82 -19.24
N ALA A 65 -19.53 -11.06 -19.54
CA ALA A 65 -19.53 -11.66 -20.89
C ALA A 65 -20.46 -10.95 -21.89
#